data_AF-A0A2A1ZPI4-F1
#
_entry.id   AF-A0A2A1ZPI4-F1
#
_cell.length_a   1.000
_cell.length_b   1.000
_cell.length_c   1.000
_cell.angle_alpha   90.00
_cell.angle_beta   90.00
_cell.angle_gamma   90.00
#
_symmetry.space_group_name_H-M   'P 1'
#
loop_
_entity.id
_entity.type
_entity.pdbx_description
1 polymer ?
#
loop_
_entity_poly.entity_id
_entity_poly.type
_entity_poly.pdbx_seq_one_letter_code
_entity_poly.pdbx_strand_id
1 'polypeptide(L)'
;MGTAIEYSCIKCNKSYQLKTGHGMFGIFEIDDLILYTSNKKEKALLTRLQTRYNGKLKDVPGYNIYECSKCNTLHSRLEYQISYNRNDTYIKNQVCSKCNSILIKLPEDKSIDFTQYNCKKCNDKTIDELFSFTMWD
;
A
#
# COMPACT_ATOMS: atom_id res chain seq x y z
N MET A 1 12.43 -8.64 -3.33
CA MET A 1 12.78 -7.35 -3.95
C MET A 1 11.51 -6.73 -4.50
N GLY A 2 11.34 -5.42 -4.38
CA GLY A 2 10.13 -4.75 -4.82
C GLY A 2 10.15 -4.29 -6.29
N THR A 3 8.98 -4.21 -6.91
CA THR A 3 8.78 -3.65 -8.27
C THR A 3 7.85 -2.44 -8.21
N ALA A 4 8.18 -1.40 -8.97
CA ALA A 4 7.33 -0.23 -9.15
C ALA A 4 6.89 -0.10 -10.60
N ILE A 5 5.62 0.28 -10.77
CA ILE A 5 5.03 0.59 -12.07
C ILE A 5 4.62 2.06 -12.05
N GLU A 6 5.16 2.84 -12.98
CA GLU A 6 4.74 4.22 -13.19
C GLU A 6 3.67 4.29 -14.27
N TYR A 7 2.61 5.04 -13.99
CA TYR A 7 1.51 5.26 -14.92
C TYR A 7 1.08 6.72 -14.86
N SER A 8 0.55 7.23 -15.98
CA SER A 8 0.08 8.61 -16.04
C SER A 8 -1.30 8.72 -16.66
N CYS A 9 -2.02 9.78 -16.31
CA CYS A 9 -3.26 10.10 -16.98
C CYS A 9 -3.00 11.06 -18.14
N ILE A 10 -3.30 10.63 -19.36
CA ILE A 10 -3.11 11.41 -20.60
C ILE A 10 -3.92 12.73 -20.55
N LYS A 11 -5.11 12.72 -19.93
CA LYS A 11 -5.99 13.90 -19.90
C LYS A 11 -5.50 14.99 -18.93
N CYS A 12 -4.97 14.61 -17.77
CA CYS A 12 -4.59 15.58 -16.73
C CYS A 12 -3.09 15.61 -16.41
N ASN A 13 -2.29 14.87 -17.19
CA ASN A 13 -0.84 14.71 -17.09
C ASN A 13 -0.33 14.40 -15.70
N LYS A 14 -1.14 13.73 -14.87
CA LYS A 14 -0.76 13.35 -13.52
C LYS A 14 -0.17 11.96 -13.54
N SER A 15 1.10 11.86 -13.15
CA SER A 15 1.81 10.60 -12.93
C SER A 15 1.57 10.05 -11.52
N TYR A 16 1.62 8.73 -11.43
CA TYR A 16 1.44 7.95 -10.22
C TYR A 16 2.36 6.73 -10.25
N GLN A 17 2.69 6.23 -9.06
CA GLN A 17 3.47 5.02 -8.90
C GLN A 17 2.67 3.96 -8.15
N LEU A 18 2.73 2.71 -8.60
CA LEU A 18 2.31 1.52 -7.87
C LEU A 18 3.55 0.78 -7.41
N LYS A 19 3.70 0.56 -6.11
CA LYS A 19 4.78 -0.22 -5.52
C LYS A 19 4.25 -1.61 -5.13
N THR A 20 5.08 -2.63 -5.31
CA THR A 20 4.85 -4.03 -4.91
C THR A 20 6.09 -4.60 -4.22
N GLY A 21 5.89 -5.48 -3.25
CA GLY A 21 6.98 -6.13 -2.51
C GLY A 21 7.64 -5.23 -1.45
N HIS A 22 8.88 -5.51 -1.11
CA HIS A 22 9.64 -4.78 -0.10
C HIS A 22 10.69 -3.89 -0.76
N GLY A 23 10.86 -2.67 -0.23
CA GLY A 23 12.00 -1.81 -0.59
C GLY A 23 13.33 -2.47 -0.26
N MET A 24 14.41 -1.96 -0.83
CA MET A 24 15.79 -2.33 -0.53
C MET A 24 16.12 -2.12 0.95
N PHE A 25 15.68 -1.02 1.55
CA PHE A 25 15.84 -0.69 2.98
C PHE A 25 14.62 -1.15 3.80
N GLY A 26 14.23 -2.40 3.62
CA GLY A 26 13.02 -2.99 4.21
C GLY A 26 12.77 -2.65 5.68
N ILE A 27 11.50 -2.70 6.08
CA ILE A 27 11.09 -2.52 7.48
C ILE A 27 11.26 -3.88 8.16
N PHE A 28 12.14 -3.99 9.14
CA PHE A 28 12.41 -5.28 9.80
C PHE A 28 11.84 -5.33 11.21
N GLU A 29 11.74 -4.18 11.86
CA GLU A 29 11.21 -4.08 13.21
C GLU A 29 10.02 -3.12 13.29
N ILE A 30 9.23 -3.26 14.37
CA ILE A 30 8.10 -2.37 14.62
C ILE A 30 8.56 -0.92 14.85
N ASP A 31 9.78 -0.72 15.36
CA ASP A 31 10.40 0.60 15.50
C ASP A 31 10.60 1.29 14.14
N ASP A 32 11.10 0.56 13.14
CA ASP A 32 11.23 1.06 11.77
C ASP A 32 9.85 1.49 11.24
N LEU A 33 8.82 0.66 11.45
CA LEU A 33 7.46 0.96 11.01
C LEU A 33 6.92 2.23 11.67
N ILE A 34 7.18 2.43 12.96
CA ILE A 34 6.80 3.62 13.74
C ILE A 34 7.52 4.88 13.20
N LEU A 35 8.78 4.76 12.79
CA LEU A 35 9.55 5.86 12.21
C LEU A 35 8.97 6.31 10.85
N TYR A 36 8.64 5.35 9.97
CA TYR A 36 8.09 5.64 8.64
C TYR A 36 6.59 5.98 8.64
N THR A 37 5.86 5.70 9.72
CA THR A 37 4.42 6.01 9.82
C THR A 37 4.18 7.50 10.08
N SER A 38 3.68 8.23 9.07
CA SER A 38 3.36 9.66 9.21
C SER A 38 2.03 9.93 9.94
N ASN A 39 1.10 8.97 9.94
CA ASN A 39 -0.20 9.15 10.59
C ASN A 39 -0.06 9.07 12.12
N LYS A 40 -0.32 10.17 12.83
CA LYS A 40 -0.17 10.26 14.29
C LYS A 40 -0.99 9.23 15.08
N LYS A 41 -2.22 8.93 14.64
CA LYS A 41 -3.10 7.96 15.32
C LYS A 41 -2.57 6.54 15.15
N GLU A 42 -2.14 6.21 13.94
CA GLU A 42 -1.52 4.92 13.63
C GLU A 42 -0.20 4.75 14.38
N LYS A 43 0.65 5.77 14.38
CA LYS A 43 1.90 5.77 15.15
C LYS A 43 1.66 5.50 16.64
N ALA A 44 0.69 6.18 17.25
CA ALA A 44 0.33 5.96 18.65
C ALA A 44 -0.19 4.53 18.91
N LEU A 45 -0.97 3.97 17.97
CA LEU A 45 -1.44 2.59 18.05
C LEU A 45 -0.27 1.60 17.98
N LEU A 46 0.63 1.76 17.00
CA LEU A 46 1.80 0.91 16.83
C LEU A 46 2.71 0.93 18.07
N THR A 47 3.00 2.13 18.59
CA THR A 47 3.77 2.28 19.84
C THR A 47 3.08 1.59 21.01
N ARG A 48 1.74 1.64 21.10
CA ARG A 48 1.00 0.94 22.15
C ARG A 48 1.06 -0.58 21.98
N LEU A 49 0.93 -1.08 20.75
CA LEU A 49 1.08 -2.50 20.44
C LEU A 49 2.46 -3.01 20.86
N GLN A 50 3.51 -2.29 20.50
CA GLN A 50 4.88 -2.59 20.90
C GLN A 50 5.08 -2.56 22.42
N THR A 51 4.82 -1.42 23.06
CA THR A 51 5.22 -1.18 24.45
C THR A 51 4.35 -1.89 25.48
N ARG A 52 3.04 -2.00 25.24
CA ARG A 52 2.08 -2.53 26.22
C ARG A 52 1.74 -4.00 26.00
N TYR A 53 1.82 -4.47 24.76
CA TYR A 53 1.38 -5.80 24.38
C TYR A 53 2.51 -6.66 23.78
N ASN A 54 3.75 -6.18 23.90
CA ASN A 54 4.96 -6.82 23.36
C ASN A 54 4.81 -7.17 21.86
N GLY A 55 4.22 -6.24 21.12
CA GLY A 55 3.86 -6.41 19.73
C GLY A 55 5.09 -6.51 18.83
N LYS A 56 5.10 -7.49 17.93
CA LYS A 56 6.17 -7.73 16.96
C LYS A 56 5.61 -7.89 15.55
N LEU A 57 6.38 -7.45 14.56
CA LEU A 57 6.09 -7.76 13.17
C LEU A 57 6.06 -9.28 12.99
N LYS A 58 5.00 -9.77 12.36
CA LYS A 58 4.85 -11.19 12.06
C LYS A 58 5.69 -11.58 10.85
N ASP A 59 5.71 -10.69 9.86
CA ASP A 59 6.43 -10.83 8.59
C ASP A 59 6.98 -9.45 8.17
N VAL A 60 7.90 -9.44 7.20
CA VAL A 60 8.43 -8.20 6.60
C VAL A 60 7.28 -7.44 5.94
N PRO A 61 7.03 -6.16 6.29
CA PRO A 61 6.00 -5.32 5.66
C PRO A 61 6.26 -5.06 4.18
N GLY A 62 5.28 -5.30 3.34
CA GLY A 62 5.38 -5.17 1.88
C GLY A 62 4.28 -4.32 1.28
N TYR A 63 4.58 -3.65 0.18
CA TYR A 63 3.57 -2.96 -0.59
C TYR A 63 2.83 -3.96 -1.47
N ASN A 64 1.52 -3.79 -1.53
CA ASN A 64 0.66 -4.54 -2.43
C ASN A 64 -0.21 -3.57 -3.22
N ILE A 65 -0.63 -4.01 -4.41
CA ILE A 65 -1.56 -3.24 -5.24
C ILE A 65 -2.97 -3.61 -4.83
N TYR A 66 -3.79 -2.57 -4.68
CA TYR A 66 -5.19 -2.69 -4.36
C TYR A 66 -6.04 -1.92 -5.35
N GLU A 67 -7.22 -2.45 -5.63
CA GLU A 67 -8.25 -1.76 -6.37
C GLU A 67 -9.36 -1.26 -5.45
N CYS A 68 -9.98 -0.15 -5.85
CA CYS A 68 -11.23 0.30 -5.28
C CYS A 68 -12.36 0.01 -6.27
N SER A 69 -13.20 -0.99 -6.01
CA SER A 69 -14.30 -1.37 -6.92
C SER A 69 -15.40 -0.31 -7.06
N LYS A 70 -15.46 0.69 -6.16
CA LYS A 70 -16.40 1.82 -6.28
C LYS A 70 -15.87 2.95 -7.13
N CYS A 71 -14.57 3.26 -7.03
CA CYS A 71 -13.95 4.35 -7.77
C CYS A 71 -13.25 3.87 -9.05
N ASN A 72 -13.09 2.56 -9.21
CA ASN A 72 -12.24 1.88 -10.19
C ASN A 72 -10.84 2.50 -10.24
N THR A 73 -10.18 2.65 -9.09
CA THR A 73 -8.84 3.27 -9.00
C THR A 73 -7.83 2.31 -8.39
N LEU A 74 -6.57 2.43 -8.83
CA LEU A 74 -5.44 1.66 -8.31
C LEU A 74 -4.68 2.40 -7.21
N HIS A 75 -4.35 1.66 -6.15
CA HIS A 75 -3.63 2.14 -4.98
C HIS A 75 -2.50 1.17 -4.66
N SER A 76 -1.38 1.69 -4.21
CA SER A 76 -0.35 0.90 -3.56
C SER A 76 -0.39 1.20 -2.07
N ARG A 77 -0.38 0.16 -1.24
CA ARG A 77 -0.47 0.28 0.22
C ARG A 77 0.52 -0.68 0.86
N LEU A 78 1.21 -0.16 1.89
CA LEU A 78 2.02 -0.99 2.77
C LEU A 78 1.10 -1.86 3.63
N GLU A 79 1.28 -3.16 3.52
CA GLU A 79 0.65 -4.21 4.31
C GLU A 79 1.64 -4.71 5.35
N TYR A 80 1.18 -4.84 6.59
CA TYR A 80 1.97 -5.37 7.70
C TYR A 80 1.02 -6.05 8.70
N GLN A 81 1.57 -7.03 9.43
CA GLN A 81 0.85 -7.74 10.48
C GLN A 81 1.65 -7.66 11.77
N ILE A 82 0.98 -7.34 12.87
CA ILE A 82 1.60 -7.28 14.19
C ILE A 82 0.99 -8.35 15.07
N SER A 83 1.81 -9.29 15.49
CA SER A 83 1.45 -10.24 16.54
C SER A 83 1.59 -9.55 17.90
N TYR A 84 0.62 -9.72 18.79
CA TYR A 84 0.66 -9.19 20.15
C TYR A 84 -0.10 -10.11 21.11
N ASN A 85 0.13 -9.99 22.43
CA ASN A 85 -0.52 -10.83 23.45
C ASN A 85 -0.50 -12.34 23.13
N ARG A 86 0.63 -12.85 22.61
CA ARG A 86 0.87 -14.23 22.14
C ARG A 86 0.08 -14.64 20.88
N ASN A 87 -1.23 -14.41 20.79
CA ASN A 87 -2.06 -14.95 19.70
C ASN A 87 -2.87 -13.89 18.93
N ASP A 88 -2.94 -12.65 19.41
CA ASP A 88 -3.70 -11.62 18.72
C ASP A 88 -2.89 -11.10 17.52
N THR A 89 -3.58 -10.78 16.42
CA THR A 89 -2.97 -10.20 15.23
C THR A 89 -3.69 -8.91 14.87
N TYR A 90 -2.93 -7.83 14.78
CA TYR A 90 -3.40 -6.57 14.21
C TYR A 90 -3.07 -6.54 12.72
N ILE A 91 -4.10 -6.33 11.92
CA ILE A 91 -4.01 -6.11 10.47
C ILE A 91 -4.79 -4.82 10.18
N LYS A 92 -4.12 -3.87 9.51
CA LYS A 92 -4.75 -2.62 9.14
C LYS A 92 -5.60 -2.80 7.88
N ASN A 93 -6.89 -2.44 7.99
CA ASN A 93 -7.75 -2.34 6.82
C ASN A 93 -7.28 -1.22 5.89
N GLN A 94 -7.13 -1.55 4.60
CA GLN A 94 -6.78 -0.59 3.56
C GLN A 94 -8.07 0.01 3.00
N VAL A 95 -8.22 1.33 3.09
CA VAL A 95 -9.43 2.04 2.66
C VAL A 95 -9.12 3.07 1.58
N CYS A 96 -10.09 3.26 0.68
CA CYS A 96 -10.04 4.30 -0.34
C CYS A 96 -10.24 5.66 0.33
N SER A 97 -9.30 6.59 0.14
CA SER A 97 -9.43 7.95 0.71
C SER A 97 -10.55 8.78 0.09
N LYS A 98 -11.10 8.38 -1.07
CA LYS A 98 -12.16 9.10 -1.77
C LYS A 98 -13.55 8.66 -1.35
N CYS A 99 -13.78 7.35 -1.21
CA CYS A 99 -15.12 6.80 -0.95
C CYS A 99 -15.22 5.96 0.33
N ASN A 100 -14.13 5.85 1.10
CA ASN A 100 -14.02 5.07 2.33
C ASN A 100 -14.36 3.58 2.21
N SER A 101 -14.51 3.04 0.99
CA SER A 101 -14.66 1.61 0.80
C SER A 101 -13.37 0.89 1.13
N ILE A 102 -13.49 -0.34 1.61
CA ILE A 102 -12.37 -1.27 1.72
C ILE A 102 -11.79 -1.47 0.31
N LEU A 103 -10.46 -1.49 0.24
CA LEU A 103 -9.71 -1.77 -0.97
C LEU A 103 -9.51 -3.29 -1.09
N ILE A 104 -9.62 -3.81 -2.31
CA ILE A 104 -9.45 -5.23 -2.60
C ILE A 104 -8.01 -5.44 -3.06
N LYS A 105 -7.28 -6.34 -2.41
CA LYS A 105 -5.91 -6.70 -2.79
C LYS A 105 -5.94 -7.42 -4.14
N LEU A 106 -5.13 -6.97 -5.09
CA LEU A 106 -4.91 -7.68 -6.34
C LEU A 106 -3.89 -8.80 -6.13
N PRO A 107 -4.02 -9.95 -6.83
CA PRO A 107 -2.99 -10.98 -6.85
C PRO A 107 -1.66 -10.42 -7.35
N GLU A 108 -0.54 -10.88 -6.77
CA GLU A 108 0.80 -10.39 -7.10
C GLU A 108 1.18 -10.64 -8.58
N ASP A 109 0.75 -11.78 -9.13
CA ASP A 109 1.03 -12.16 -10.53
C ASP A 109 0.02 -11.60 -11.54
N LYS A 110 -0.96 -10.80 -11.10
CA LYS A 110 -1.99 -10.28 -12.01
C LYS A 110 -1.42 -9.16 -12.86
N SER A 111 -1.35 -9.38 -14.18
CA SER A 111 -1.12 -8.28 -15.12
C SER A 111 -2.23 -7.23 -15.00
N ILE A 112 -1.83 -5.97 -14.90
CA ILE A 112 -2.75 -4.87 -14.70
C ILE A 112 -3.12 -4.30 -16.06
N ASP A 113 -4.39 -4.45 -16.44
CA ASP A 113 -4.95 -3.71 -17.56
C ASP A 113 -5.35 -2.30 -17.11
N PHE A 114 -4.45 -1.34 -17.34
CA PHE A 114 -4.65 0.07 -16.95
C PHE A 114 -5.87 0.72 -17.58
N THR A 115 -6.36 0.21 -18.71
CA THR A 115 -7.54 0.75 -19.41
C THR A 115 -8.84 0.58 -18.60
N GLN A 116 -8.86 -0.35 -17.65
CA GLN A 116 -10.02 -0.64 -16.81
C GLN A 116 -10.17 0.36 -15.64
N TYR A 117 -9.12 1.14 -15.36
CA TYR A 117 -9.06 2.01 -14.19
C TYR A 117 -9.18 3.48 -14.54
N ASN A 118 -9.74 4.22 -13.58
CA ASN A 118 -9.94 5.65 -13.63
C ASN A 118 -8.74 6.37 -13.01
N CYS A 119 -8.41 7.53 -13.58
CA CYS A 119 -7.47 8.46 -12.98
C CYS A 119 -7.95 8.90 -11.59
N LYS A 120 -7.08 8.83 -10.58
CA LYS A 120 -7.40 9.28 -9.21
C LYS A 120 -7.74 10.78 -9.12
N LYS A 121 -7.27 11.60 -10.06
CA LYS A 121 -7.49 13.06 -10.09
C LYS A 121 -8.75 13.44 -10.89
N CYS A 122 -8.82 13.08 -12.18
CA CYS A 122 -9.92 13.51 -13.06
C CYS A 122 -11.05 12.47 -13.22
N ASN A 123 -10.86 11.24 -12.72
CA ASN A 123 -11.82 10.15 -12.78
C ASN A 123 -12.13 9.62 -14.20
N ASP A 124 -11.31 9.97 -15.19
CA ASP A 124 -11.42 9.45 -16.56
C ASP A 124 -10.58 8.18 -16.76
N LYS A 125 -11.02 7.32 -17.68
CA LYS A 125 -10.32 6.10 -18.14
C LYS A 125 -9.29 6.42 -19.22
N THR A 126 -8.32 7.25 -18.88
CA THR A 126 -7.25 7.67 -19.81
C THR A 126 -5.89 7.46 -19.16
N ILE A 127 -5.74 6.36 -18.42
CA ILE A 127 -4.48 5.99 -17.79
C ILE A 127 -3.67 5.17 -18.80
N ASP A 128 -2.39 5.51 -18.91
CA ASP A 128 -1.41 4.75 -19.69
C ASP A 128 -0.24 4.34 -18.80
N GLU A 129 0.27 3.13 -19.01
CA GLU A 129 1.50 2.67 -18.36
C GLU A 129 2.69 3.37 -19.00
N LEU A 130 3.60 3.89 -18.18
CA LEU A 130 4.83 4.49 -18.69
C LEU A 130 5.96 3.45 -18.73
N PHE A 131 6.29 2.88 -17.58
CA PHE A 131 7.32 1.84 -17.46
C PHE A 131 7.25 1.14 -16.11
N SER A 132 7.85 -0.05 -16.03
CA SER A 132 8.06 -0.80 -14.80
C SER A 132 9.56 -0.93 -14.49
N PHE A 133 9.91 -0.93 -13.21
CA PHE A 133 11.29 -1.09 -12.76
C PHE A 133 11.38 -1.83 -11.43
N THR A 134 12.47 -2.56 -11.25
CA THR A 134 12.78 -3.31 -10.01
C THR A 134 13.62 -2.48 -9.06
N MET A 135 13.57 -2.81 -7.76
CA MET A 135 14.27 -2.09 -6.69
C MET A 135 13.82 -0.64 -6.57
N TRP A 136 12.52 -0.43 -6.34
CA TRP A 136 12.06 0.88 -5.92
C TRP A 136 12.53 1.13 -4.49
N ASP A 137 13.42 2.10 -4.33
CA ASP A 137 13.70 2.89 -3.14
C ASP A 137 14.35 4.20 -3.59
#